data_AF-W0E8C3-F1
#
_entry.id   AF-W0E8C3-F1
#
_cell.length_a   1.000
_cell.length_b   1.000
_cell.length_c   1.000
_cell.angle_alpha   90.00
_cell.angle_beta   90.00
_cell.angle_gamma   90.00
#
_symmetry.space_group_name_H-M   'P 1'
#
loop_
_entity.id
_entity.type
_entity.pdbx_description
1 polymer ?
#
loop_
_entity_poly.entity_id
_entity_poly.type
_entity_poly.pdbx_seq_one_letter_code
_entity_poly.pdbx_strand_id
1 'polypeptide(L)' 'MVPVPRTSDDNKFVHCSFCNQRFRFEYDAIKHEKENHADQL' A
#
# COMPACT_ATOMS: atom_id res chain seq x y z
N MET A 1 26.38 -2.15 14.50
CA MET A 1 25.25 -2.69 13.72
C MET A 1 24.83 -1.57 12.77
N VAL A 2 25.21 -1.65 11.50
CA VAL A 2 24.74 -0.69 10.51
C VAL A 2 23.26 -0.99 10.30
N PRO A 3 22.32 -0.04 10.54
CA PRO A 3 20.95 -0.28 10.15
C PRO A 3 20.97 -0.47 8.64
N VAL A 4 20.65 -1.68 8.18
CA VAL A 4 20.47 -1.93 6.76
C VAL A 4 19.43 -0.89 6.34
N PRO A 5 19.69 -0.02 5.34
CA PRO A 5 18.58 0.66 4.70
C PRO A 5 17.72 -0.49 4.20
N ARG A 6 16.59 -0.70 4.86
CA ARG A 6 15.53 -1.53 4.30
C ARG A 6 15.25 -0.81 3.01
N THR A 7 15.81 -1.31 1.92
CA THR A 7 15.36 -1.04 0.58
C THR A 7 13.92 -1.50 0.60
N SER A 8 13.05 -0.61 1.08
CA SER A 8 11.67 -0.62 0.71
C SER A 8 11.76 -0.58 -0.80
N ASP A 9 11.53 -1.73 -1.42
CA ASP A 9 11.19 -1.92 -2.82
C ASP A 9 9.86 -1.17 -3.13
N ASP A 10 9.67 0.01 -2.54
CA ASP A 10 8.49 0.88 -2.57
C ASP A 10 8.19 1.34 -4.00
N ASN A 11 9.21 1.27 -4.87
CA ASN A 11 9.07 1.59 -6.29
C ASN A 11 8.24 0.55 -7.08
N LYS A 12 7.75 -0.52 -6.45
CA LYS A 12 6.92 -1.54 -7.08
C LYS A 12 5.58 -1.79 -6.40
N PHE A 13 5.31 -1.13 -5.27
CA PHE A 13 4.05 -1.30 -4.56
C PHE A 13 3.15 -0.09 -4.77
N VAL A 14 1.86 -0.34 -4.89
CA VAL A 14 0.80 0.67 -4.87
C VAL A 14 0.39 0.86 -3.41
N HIS A 15 0.45 2.10 -2.95
CA HIS A 15 0.07 2.47 -1.60
C HIS A 15 -1.38 2.93 -1.62
N CYS A 16 -2.17 2.44 -0.67
CA CYS A 16 -3.50 2.99 -0.46
C CYS A 16 -3.36 4.46 0.00
N SER A 17 -4.20 5.35 -0.51
CA SER A 17 -4.17 6.76 -0.08
C SER A 17 -4.84 6.97 1.29
N PHE A 18 -5.73 6.06 1.67
CA PHE A 18 -6.50 6.14 2.91
C PHE A 18 -5.84 5.41 4.08
N CYS A 19 -4.91 4.50 3.82
CA CYS A 19 -4.14 3.84 4.88
C CYS A 19 -2.71 3.53 4.43
N ASN A 20 -1.81 3.30 5.39
CA ASN A 20 -0.40 3.04 5.09
C ASN A 20 -0.13 1.59 4.62
N GLN A 21 -1.10 0.95 3.97
CA GLN A 21 -0.99 -0.40 3.44
C GLN A 21 -0.44 -0.37 2.01
N ARG A 22 0.46 -1.31 1.74
CA ARG A 22 1.21 -1.43 0.49
C ARG A 22 0.81 -2.71 -0.23
N PHE A 23 0.47 -2.58 -1.50
CA PHE A 23 -0.02 -3.66 -2.35
C PHE A 23 0.90 -3.84 -3.54
N ARG A 24 1.06 -5.07 -4.02
CA ARG A 24 1.94 -5.34 -5.17
C ARG A 24 1.28 -4.96 -6.51
N PHE A 25 -0.04 -4.82 -6.51
CA PHE A 25 -0.85 -4.54 -7.69
C PHE A 25 -1.87 -3.46 -7.39
N GLU A 26 -2.17 -2.64 -8.41
CA GLU A 26 -3.19 -1.60 -8.34
C GLU A 26 -4.59 -2.19 -8.11
N TYR A 27 -4.89 -3.34 -8.71
CA TYR A 27 -6.16 -4.05 -8.49
C TYR A 27 -6.41 -4.37 -7.01
N ASP A 28 -5.38 -4.85 -6.30
CA ASP A 28 -5.49 -5.13 -4.87
C ASP A 28 -5.67 -3.84 -4.05
N ALA A 29 -4.98 -2.76 -4.43
CA ALA A 29 -5.16 -1.45 -3.79
C ALA A 29 -6.58 -0.91 -3.98
N ILE A 30 -7.13 -0.94 -5.21
CA ILE A 30 -8.49 -0.48 -5.52
C ILE A 30 -9.53 -1.32 -4.77
N LYS A 31 -9.37 -2.66 -4.75
CA LYS A 31 -10.28 -3.53 -3.99
C LYS A 31 -10.18 -3.24 -2.49
N HIS A 32 -8.97 -3.02 -2.00
CA HIS A 32 -8.77 -2.66 -0.60
C HIS A 32 -9.44 -1.32 -0.27
N GLU A 33 -9.27 -0.29 -1.10
CA GLU A 33 -9.94 1.00 -0.97
C GLU A 33 -11.45 0.81 -0.95
N LYS A 34 -11.99 0.04 -1.88
CA LYS A 34 -13.43 -0.22 -1.95
C LYS A 34 -13.99 -1.02 -0.79
N GLU A 35 -13.23 -1.91 -0.15
CA GLU A 35 -13.74 -2.79 0.92
C GLU A 35 -13.42 -2.27 2.33
N ASN A 36 -12.23 -1.68 2.52
CA ASN A 36 -11.77 -1.17 3.81
C ASN A 36 -12.07 0.33 3.97
N HIS A 37 -12.19 1.05 2.86
CA HIS A 37 -12.54 2.47 2.82
C HIS A 37 -13.88 2.70 2.10
N ALA A 38 -14.66 1.62 1.91
CA ALA A 38 -16.02 1.62 1.32
C ALA A 38 -16.95 2.68 1.93
N ASP A 39 -16.84 2.84 3.25
CA ASP A 39 -17.70 3.68 4.08
C ASP A 39 -17.29 5.17 4.03
N GLN A 40 -16.19 5.51 3.36
CA GLN A 40 -15.69 6.88 3.20
C GLN A 40 -15.98 7.47 1.81
N LEU A 41 -16.80 6.79 1.00
CA LEU A 41 -17.32 7.28 -0.30
C LEU A 41 -18.79 7.67 -0.18
#